data_AF-Q8SR31-F1
#
_entry.id   AF-Q8SR31-F1
#
_cell.length_a   1.000
_cell.length_b   1.000
_cell.length_c   1.000
_cell.angle_alpha   90.00
_cell.angle_beta   90.00
_cell.angle_gamma   90.00
#
_symmetry.space_group_name_H-M   'P 1'
#
loop_
_entity.id
_entity.type
_entity.pdbx_description
1 polymer ?
#
loop_
_entity_poly.entity_id
_entity_poly.type
_entity_poly.pdbx_seq_one_letter_code
_entity_poly.pdbx_strand_id
1 'polypeptide(L)'
;MNYSDAARSCLSRKDYPGYLENARKQYETTRSAEDKREMEKARKVLSLHREIGEFLKKDASDYYGILGVSRNASQTEIKNAFNALIMKFHPDRTGMHESSAVSGMIQNAYATLGNPEKRRRYDMSREDPVFGRARARASHIDDIVPNVFFGAFHPQGYQGPFVYTNHDLYEHLYSQMYRRFAHSHRRPDGSDADRQKVTALLIIIILVFLAM
;
A
#
# COMPACT_ATOMS: atom_id res chain seq x y z
N MET A 1 -27.92 -2.91 -24.76
CA MET A 1 -26.53 -2.72 -24.32
C MET A 1 -26.36 -3.51 -23.03
N ASN A 2 -25.37 -4.40 -22.93
CA ASN A 2 -25.17 -5.19 -21.70
C ASN A 2 -24.40 -4.35 -20.67
N TYR A 3 -25.13 -3.70 -19.75
CA TYR A 3 -24.49 -2.83 -18.75
C TYR A 3 -23.64 -3.63 -17.74
N SER A 4 -23.88 -4.93 -17.58
CA SER A 4 -23.04 -5.81 -16.77
C SER A 4 -21.62 -5.92 -17.31
N ASP A 5 -21.45 -6.09 -18.63
CA ASP A 5 -20.13 -6.16 -19.26
C ASP A 5 -19.40 -4.80 -19.21
N ALA A 6 -20.14 -3.70 -19.39
CA ALA A 6 -19.61 -2.35 -19.23
C ALA A 6 -19.12 -2.10 -17.79
N ALA A 7 -19.87 -2.58 -16.78
CA ALA A 7 -19.49 -2.49 -15.37
C ALA A 7 -18.17 -3.24 -15.09
N ARG A 8 -18.04 -4.47 -15.60
CA ARG A 8 -16.79 -5.27 -15.49
C ARG A 8 -15.60 -4.59 -16.17
N SER A 9 -15.82 -4.00 -17.35
CA SER A 9 -14.80 -3.24 -18.07
C SER A 9 -14.34 -2.00 -17.30
N CYS A 10 -15.26 -1.28 -16.65
CA CYS A 10 -14.91 -0.15 -15.79
C CYS A 10 -14.10 -0.60 -14.57
N LEU A 11 -14.51 -1.69 -13.91
CA LEU A 11 -13.77 -2.25 -12.77
C LEU A 11 -12.34 -2.67 -13.14
N SER A 12 -12.16 -3.32 -14.30
CA SER A 12 -10.82 -3.71 -14.80
C SER A 12 -9.91 -2.51 -15.05
N ARG A 13 -10.48 -1.38 -15.50
CA ARG A 13 -9.78 -0.11 -15.71
C ARG A 13 -9.64 0.73 -14.43
N LYS A 14 -10.12 0.22 -13.29
CA LYS A 14 -10.21 0.94 -12.00
C LYS A 14 -11.05 2.24 -12.07
N ASP A 15 -11.96 2.31 -13.02
CA ASP A 15 -12.97 3.36 -13.11
C ASP A 15 -14.14 3.01 -12.18
N TYR A 16 -13.95 3.24 -10.89
CA TYR A 16 -14.96 2.95 -9.87
C TYR A 16 -16.26 3.77 -10.01
N PRO A 17 -16.23 5.06 -10.42
CA PRO A 17 -17.45 5.80 -10.75
C PRO A 17 -18.24 5.16 -11.90
N GLY A 18 -17.55 4.82 -13.00
CA GLY A 18 -18.17 4.17 -14.15
C GLY A 18 -18.70 2.76 -13.82
N TYR A 19 -18.02 2.03 -12.93
CA TYR A 19 -18.49 0.74 -12.43
C TYR A 19 -19.85 0.86 -11.72
N LEU A 20 -19.99 1.82 -10.79
CA LEU A 20 -21.25 2.07 -10.10
C LEU A 20 -22.36 2.51 -11.05
N GLU A 21 -22.05 3.41 -11.99
CA GLU A 21 -23.03 3.92 -12.95
C GLU A 21 -23.60 2.78 -13.81
N ASN A 22 -22.74 1.93 -14.36
CA ASN A 22 -23.19 0.81 -15.20
C ASN A 22 -23.90 -0.28 -14.38
N ALA A 23 -23.42 -0.59 -13.18
CA ALA A 23 -24.11 -1.54 -12.29
C ALA A 23 -25.52 -1.05 -11.91
N ARG A 24 -25.68 0.26 -11.69
CA ARG A 24 -26.98 0.88 -11.44
C ARG A 24 -27.91 0.79 -12.66
N LYS A 25 -27.42 1.13 -13.86
CA LYS A 25 -28.20 0.99 -15.11
C LYS A 25 -28.65 -0.45 -15.36
N GLN A 26 -27.79 -1.42 -15.06
CA GLN A 26 -28.11 -2.85 -15.14
C GLN A 26 -29.26 -3.19 -14.19
N TYR A 27 -29.15 -2.82 -12.91
CA TYR A 27 -30.21 -3.05 -11.92
C TYR A 27 -31.53 -2.36 -12.27
N GLU A 28 -31.47 -1.13 -12.79
CA GLU A 28 -32.67 -0.41 -13.24
C GLU A 28 -33.39 -1.12 -14.38
N THR A 29 -32.63 -1.79 -15.26
CA THR A 29 -33.14 -2.56 -16.40
C THR A 29 -33.75 -3.90 -15.99
N THR A 30 -33.08 -4.65 -15.11
CA THR A 30 -33.48 -6.02 -14.78
C THR A 30 -34.34 -6.14 -13.52
N ARG A 31 -34.17 -5.21 -12.57
CA ARG A 31 -34.71 -5.26 -11.19
C ARG A 31 -34.37 -6.55 -10.43
N SER A 32 -33.34 -7.28 -10.88
CA SER A 32 -32.90 -8.53 -10.26
C SER A 32 -32.25 -8.31 -8.89
N ALA A 33 -32.43 -9.27 -7.97
CA ALA A 33 -31.73 -9.28 -6.70
C ALA A 33 -30.20 -9.41 -6.85
N GLU A 34 -29.74 -10.06 -7.92
CA GLU A 34 -28.32 -10.20 -8.22
C GLU A 34 -27.71 -8.86 -8.63
N ASP A 35 -28.34 -8.15 -9.57
CA ASP A 35 -27.87 -6.84 -10.00
C ASP A 35 -27.95 -5.79 -8.89
N LYS A 36 -28.92 -5.92 -7.98
CA LYS A 36 -28.97 -5.10 -6.76
C LYS A 36 -27.72 -5.32 -5.90
N ARG A 37 -27.31 -6.58 -5.68
CA ARG A 37 -26.10 -6.92 -4.91
C ARG A 37 -24.84 -6.37 -5.58
N GLU A 38 -24.75 -6.47 -6.90
CA GLU A 38 -23.59 -5.95 -7.67
C GLU A 38 -23.52 -4.41 -7.62
N MET A 39 -24.66 -3.72 -7.74
CA MET A 39 -24.74 -2.27 -7.56
C MET A 39 -24.33 -1.84 -6.15
N GLU A 40 -24.78 -2.56 -5.11
CA GLU A 40 -24.38 -2.28 -3.72
C GLU A 40 -22.88 -2.53 -3.50
N LYS A 41 -22.31 -3.56 -4.11
CA LYS A 41 -20.87 -3.82 -4.13
C LYS A 41 -20.11 -2.66 -4.80
N ALA A 42 -20.55 -2.23 -5.99
CA ALA A 42 -19.94 -1.10 -6.69
C ALA A 42 -19.98 0.19 -5.86
N ARG A 43 -21.08 0.43 -5.14
CA ARG A 43 -21.21 1.57 -4.24
C ARG A 43 -20.20 1.51 -3.09
N LYS A 44 -20.02 0.34 -2.47
CA LYS A 44 -19.03 0.14 -1.41
C LYS A 44 -17.60 0.35 -1.91
N VAL A 45 -17.26 -0.20 -3.07
CA VAL A 45 -15.95 -0.03 -3.70
C VAL A 45 -15.66 1.45 -3.97
N LEU A 46 -16.62 2.20 -4.53
CA LEU A 46 -16.45 3.63 -4.76
C LEU A 46 -16.28 4.44 -3.46
N SER A 47 -17.04 4.11 -2.41
CA SER A 47 -16.88 4.75 -1.09
C SER A 47 -15.47 4.52 -0.56
N LEU A 48 -15.01 3.27 -0.58
CA LEU A 48 -13.69 2.88 -0.08
C LEU A 48 -12.57 3.54 -0.89
N HIS A 49 -12.69 3.59 -2.22
CA HIS A 49 -11.74 4.29 -3.08
C HIS A 49 -11.59 5.76 -2.70
N ARG A 50 -12.71 6.47 -2.49
CA ARG A 50 -12.70 7.87 -2.07
C ARG A 50 -12.05 8.03 -0.69
N GLU A 51 -12.38 7.17 0.25
CA GLU A 51 -11.79 7.19 1.59
C GLU A 51 -10.27 6.95 1.56
N ILE A 52 -9.80 6.00 0.75
CA ILE A 52 -8.37 5.78 0.51
C ILE A 52 -7.72 7.04 -0.09
N GLY A 53 -8.36 7.65 -1.10
CA GLY A 53 -7.89 8.88 -1.71
C GLY A 53 -7.77 10.05 -0.72
N GLU A 54 -8.74 10.22 0.17
CA GLU A 54 -8.66 11.23 1.24
C GLU A 54 -7.60 10.88 2.28
N PHE A 55 -7.41 9.60 2.60
CA PHE A 55 -6.38 9.18 3.55
C PHE A 55 -4.97 9.49 3.03
N LEU A 56 -4.73 9.27 1.74
CA LEU A 56 -3.43 9.53 1.09
C LEU A 56 -3.06 11.02 1.05
N LYS A 57 -4.02 11.94 1.25
CA LYS A 57 -3.74 13.38 1.36
C LYS A 57 -3.22 13.78 2.74
N LYS A 58 -3.28 12.90 3.75
CA LYS A 58 -2.80 13.20 5.10
C LYS A 58 -1.29 13.35 5.12
N ASP A 59 -0.81 14.21 6.02
CA ASP A 59 0.63 14.35 6.27
C ASP A 59 1.20 13.04 6.82
N ALA A 60 2.07 12.40 6.04
CA ALA A 60 2.73 11.16 6.40
C ALA A 60 3.62 11.27 7.65
N SER A 61 4.00 12.49 8.04
CA SER A 61 4.79 12.76 9.25
C SER A 61 3.94 12.99 10.50
N ASP A 62 2.61 13.11 10.36
CA ASP A 62 1.68 13.27 11.48
C ASP A 62 1.06 11.93 11.91
N TYR A 63 1.82 11.18 12.71
CA TYR A 63 1.42 9.82 13.11
C TYR A 63 0.12 9.79 13.93
N TYR A 64 -0.16 10.84 14.70
CA TYR A 64 -1.42 10.97 15.43
C TYR A 64 -2.61 11.19 14.47
N GLY A 65 -2.46 12.07 13.48
CA GLY A 65 -3.47 12.31 12.45
C GLY A 65 -3.70 11.11 11.52
N ILE A 66 -2.66 10.32 11.23
CA ILE A 66 -2.78 9.05 10.49
C ILE A 66 -3.65 8.06 11.27
N LEU A 67 -3.34 7.82 12.55
CA LEU A 67 -4.14 6.92 13.39
C LEU A 67 -5.50 7.51 13.80
N GLY A 68 -5.69 8.82 13.64
CA GLY A 68 -6.93 9.50 14.03
C GLY A 68 -7.14 9.56 15.54
N VAL A 69 -6.05 9.65 16.30
CA VAL A 69 -6.08 9.66 17.77
C VAL A 69 -5.50 10.97 18.32
N SER A 70 -5.91 11.34 19.53
CA SER A 70 -5.34 12.50 20.22
C SER A 70 -3.87 12.29 20.57
N ARG A 71 -3.10 13.37 20.69
CA ARG A 71 -1.72 13.34 21.22
C ARG A 71 -1.64 12.78 22.64
N ASN A 72 -2.71 12.92 23.41
CA ASN A 72 -2.83 12.38 24.76
C ASN A 72 -3.38 10.95 24.79
N ALA A 73 -3.59 10.32 23.63
CA ALA A 73 -4.12 8.96 23.57
C ALA A 73 -3.22 7.98 24.34
N SER A 74 -3.86 7.08 25.08
CA SER A 74 -3.24 5.95 25.75
C SER A 74 -2.70 4.95 24.73
N GLN A 75 -1.80 4.07 25.17
CA GLN A 75 -1.28 3.00 24.32
C GLN A 75 -2.37 2.04 23.84
N THR A 76 -3.39 1.81 24.67
CA THR A 76 -4.55 1.01 24.32
C THR A 76 -5.36 1.64 23.18
N GLU A 77 -5.61 2.95 23.24
CA GLU A 77 -6.32 3.67 22.17
C GLU A 77 -5.54 3.66 20.85
N ILE A 78 -4.22 3.87 20.91
CA ILE A 78 -3.32 3.80 19.75
C ILE A 78 -3.40 2.42 19.09
N LYS A 79 -3.32 1.34 19.88
CA LYS A 79 -3.42 -0.04 19.39
C LYS A 79 -4.80 -0.33 18.79
N ASN A 80 -5.87 0.13 19.45
CA ASN A 80 -7.23 -0.07 18.96
C ASN A 80 -7.46 0.65 17.62
N ALA A 81 -6.99 1.89 17.51
CA ALA A 81 -7.06 2.66 16.27
C ALA A 81 -6.26 2.01 15.13
N PHE A 82 -5.04 1.54 15.41
CA PHE A 82 -4.24 0.78 14.45
C PHE A 82 -4.99 -0.45 13.93
N ASN A 83 -5.52 -1.29 14.84
CA ASN A 83 -6.24 -2.50 14.45
C ASN A 83 -7.47 -2.19 13.60
N ALA A 84 -8.26 -1.18 13.99
CA ALA A 84 -9.44 -0.77 13.23
C ALA A 84 -9.09 -0.31 11.81
N LEU A 85 -8.01 0.48 11.66
CA LEU A 85 -7.57 1.00 10.38
C LEU A 85 -6.98 -0.09 9.48
N ILE A 86 -6.15 -0.98 10.00
CA ILE A 86 -5.61 -2.11 9.22
C ILE A 86 -6.74 -3.02 8.76
N MET A 87 -7.71 -3.35 9.64
CA MET A 87 -8.85 -4.17 9.25
C MET A 87 -9.70 -3.56 8.14
N LYS A 88 -9.68 -2.23 7.99
CA LYS A 88 -10.43 -1.49 6.97
C LYS A 88 -9.65 -1.34 5.67
N PHE A 89 -8.35 -1.08 5.74
CA PHE A 89 -7.52 -0.70 4.59
C PHE A 89 -6.52 -1.77 4.15
N HIS A 90 -6.54 -2.99 4.72
CA HIS A 90 -5.66 -4.06 4.25
C HIS A 90 -5.95 -4.44 2.78
N PRO A 91 -4.93 -4.57 1.90
CA PRO A 91 -5.14 -4.89 0.48
C PRO A 91 -5.91 -6.19 0.26
N ASP A 92 -5.69 -7.22 1.08
CA ASP A 92 -6.44 -8.49 0.97
C ASP A 92 -7.95 -8.34 1.20
N ARG A 93 -8.37 -7.32 1.97
CA ARG A 93 -9.78 -7.06 2.25
C ARG A 93 -10.41 -6.13 1.23
N THR A 94 -9.66 -5.14 0.78
CA THR A 94 -10.19 -4.12 -0.13
C THR A 94 -10.11 -4.58 -1.59
N GLY A 95 -9.14 -5.43 -1.93
CA GLY A 95 -8.82 -5.80 -3.32
C GLY A 95 -8.27 -4.63 -4.13
N MET A 96 -7.90 -3.53 -3.48
CA MET A 96 -7.44 -2.29 -4.11
C MET A 96 -5.94 -2.11 -3.89
N HIS A 97 -5.21 -1.83 -4.97
CA HIS A 97 -3.76 -1.66 -4.90
C HIS A 97 -3.36 -0.41 -4.10
N GLU A 98 -4.16 0.66 -4.20
CA GLU A 98 -3.95 1.94 -3.52
C GLU A 98 -4.01 1.78 -1.99
N SER A 99 -4.68 0.74 -1.51
CA SER A 99 -4.84 0.40 -0.10
C SER A 99 -3.50 0.01 0.58
N SER A 100 -2.52 -0.45 -0.21
CA SER A 100 -1.19 -0.80 0.29
C SER A 100 -0.44 0.41 0.83
N ALA A 101 -0.53 1.56 0.15
CA ALA A 101 0.11 2.79 0.60
C ALA A 101 -0.49 3.29 1.92
N VAL A 102 -1.83 3.28 2.03
CA VAL A 102 -2.55 3.63 3.26
C VAL A 102 -2.16 2.70 4.42
N SER A 103 -2.13 1.38 4.17
CA SER A 103 -1.70 0.40 5.17
C SER A 103 -0.27 0.64 5.65
N GLY A 104 0.64 0.98 4.74
CA GLY A 104 2.03 1.34 5.09
C GLY A 104 2.12 2.57 5.99
N MET A 105 1.34 3.62 5.70
CA MET A 105 1.26 4.81 6.57
C MET A 105 0.78 4.46 7.98
N ILE A 106 -0.27 3.63 8.08
CA ILE A 106 -0.84 3.17 9.35
C ILE A 106 0.18 2.35 10.16
N GLN A 107 0.89 1.44 9.49
CA GLN A 107 1.93 0.61 10.13
C GLN A 107 3.09 1.46 10.65
N ASN A 108 3.57 2.43 9.87
CA ASN A 108 4.66 3.31 10.29
C ASN A 108 4.26 4.17 11.50
N ALA A 109 3.05 4.74 11.49
CA ALA A 109 2.53 5.51 12.61
C ALA A 109 2.45 4.66 13.89
N TYR A 110 1.95 3.42 13.80
CA TYR A 110 1.90 2.52 14.95
C TYR A 110 3.28 2.03 15.40
N ALA A 111 4.21 1.76 14.48
CA ALA A 111 5.57 1.35 14.80
C ALA A 111 6.34 2.40 15.63
N THR A 112 5.95 3.66 15.50
CA THR A 112 6.44 4.78 16.32
C THR A 112 5.61 4.97 17.58
N LEU A 113 4.31 5.22 17.45
CA LEU A 113 3.45 5.62 18.58
C LEU A 113 3.13 4.48 19.55
N GLY A 114 3.07 3.25 19.06
CA GLY A 114 2.78 2.04 19.84
C GLY A 114 3.92 1.61 20.75
N ASN A 115 5.13 2.16 20.56
CA ASN A 115 6.25 1.97 21.48
C ASN A 115 6.45 3.25 22.31
N PRO A 116 6.34 3.20 23.66
CA PRO A 116 6.43 4.39 24.51
C PRO A 116 7.72 5.21 24.31
N GLU A 117 8.85 4.54 24.13
CA GLU A 117 10.15 5.20 24.02
C GLU A 117 10.34 5.85 22.64
N LYS A 118 9.87 5.21 21.57
CA LYS A 118 9.85 5.82 20.22
C LYS A 118 8.87 6.98 20.13
N ARG A 119 7.69 6.84 20.77
CA ARG A 119 6.72 7.93 20.89
C ARG A 119 7.33 9.14 21.58
N ARG A 120 8.01 8.93 22.70
CA ARG A 120 8.70 10.02 23.43
C ARG A 120 9.72 10.73 22.53
N ARG A 121 10.54 9.99 21.77
CA ARG A 121 11.48 10.59 20.79
C ARG A 121 10.77 11.37 19.69
N TYR A 122 9.70 10.80 19.15
CA TYR A 122 8.87 11.46 18.15
C TYR A 122 8.29 12.77 18.68
N ASP A 123 7.74 12.77 19.88
CA ASP A 123 7.15 13.96 20.51
C ASP A 123 8.21 15.05 20.75
N MET A 124 9.36 14.69 21.34
CA MET A 124 10.48 15.62 21.55
C MET A 124 10.98 16.24 20.23
N SER A 125 11.07 15.45 19.15
CA SER A 125 11.54 15.94 17.85
C SER A 125 10.61 16.98 17.20
N ARG A 126 9.34 17.02 17.62
CA ARG A 126 8.34 17.98 17.10
C ARG A 126 8.18 19.22 17.95
N GLU A 127 8.57 19.16 19.22
CA GLU A 127 8.53 20.30 20.15
C GLU A 127 9.77 21.19 20.05
N ASP A 128 10.90 20.66 19.56
CA ASP A 128 12.16 21.40 19.51
C ASP A 128 12.32 22.24 18.20
N PRO A 129 12.35 23.59 18.27
CA PRO A 129 12.53 24.45 17.11
C PRO A 129 13.89 24.27 16.43
N VAL A 130 14.89 23.78 17.18
CA VAL A 130 16.25 23.55 16.68
C VAL A 130 16.31 22.32 15.77
N PHE A 131 15.54 21.28 16.09
CA PHE A 131 15.38 20.10 15.22
C PHE A 131 14.56 20.39 13.96
N GLY A 132 13.67 21.40 14.00
CA GLY A 132 13.02 21.94 12.79
C GLY A 132 14.03 22.47 11.76
N ARG A 133 15.18 23.01 12.21
CA ARG A 133 16.30 23.44 11.34
C ARG A 133 17.27 22.29 11.02
N ALA A 134 17.45 21.32 11.91
CA ALA A 134 18.25 20.12 11.64
C ALA A 134 17.58 19.17 10.63
N ARG A 135 16.24 19.19 10.50
CA ARG A 135 15.52 18.48 9.42
C ARG A 135 15.95 18.93 8.01
N ALA A 136 16.52 20.14 7.88
CA ALA A 136 17.10 20.64 6.64
C ALA A 136 18.58 20.24 6.42
N ARG A 137 19.26 19.63 7.40
CA ARG A 137 20.70 19.31 7.32
C ARG A 137 21.15 17.94 7.87
N ALA A 138 20.29 17.17 8.53
CA ALA A 138 20.63 15.91 9.19
C ALA A 138 19.90 14.73 8.55
N SER A 139 20.14 14.51 7.26
CA SER A 139 20.19 13.16 6.73
C SER A 139 21.52 12.58 7.20
N HIS A 140 21.62 11.95 8.39
CA HIS A 140 22.67 10.96 8.70
C HIS A 140 22.42 10.27 10.07
N ILE A 141 22.16 8.96 9.97
CA ILE A 141 22.76 7.87 10.76
C ILE A 141 22.56 7.92 12.28
N ASP A 142 21.41 7.45 12.80
CA ASP A 142 21.36 6.65 14.06
C ASP A 142 19.96 6.14 14.48
N ASP A 143 18.87 6.38 13.73
CA ASP A 143 17.55 5.79 14.03
C ASP A 143 17.35 4.39 13.41
N ILE A 144 18.03 3.46 14.07
CA ILE A 144 17.93 2.00 14.11
C ILE A 144 16.46 1.53 14.21
N VAL A 145 15.74 1.37 13.09
CA VAL A 145 14.51 0.52 13.05
C VAL A 145 14.13 -0.14 11.70
N PRO A 146 14.92 -0.13 10.61
CA PRO A 146 14.62 -1.01 9.47
C PRO A 146 15.21 -2.41 9.60
N ASN A 147 16.40 -2.54 10.20
CA ASN A 147 17.14 -3.81 10.21
C ASN A 147 16.60 -4.86 11.20
N VAL A 148 15.85 -4.45 12.22
CA VAL A 148 15.36 -5.39 13.24
C VAL A 148 14.05 -6.06 12.80
N PHE A 149 13.17 -5.32 12.11
CA PHE A 149 11.89 -5.89 11.65
C PHE A 149 12.07 -6.74 10.38
N PHE A 150 12.93 -6.32 9.44
CA PHE A 150 13.20 -7.11 8.22
C PHE A 150 14.18 -8.27 8.46
N GLY A 151 15.16 -8.10 9.35
CA GLY A 151 16.11 -9.16 9.73
C GLY A 151 15.48 -10.30 10.54
N ALA A 152 14.37 -10.05 11.23
CA ALA A 152 13.60 -11.08 11.93
C ALA A 152 12.75 -11.97 10.99
N PHE A 153 12.50 -11.51 9.75
CA PHE A 153 11.68 -12.23 8.77
C PHE A 153 12.47 -12.77 7.57
N HIS A 154 13.76 -12.42 7.40
CA HIS A 154 14.63 -12.94 6.34
C HIS A 154 16.07 -13.16 6.85
N PRO A 155 16.50 -14.43 7.10
CA PRO A 155 17.74 -14.74 7.81
C PRO A 155 19.05 -14.58 7.00
N GLN A 156 19.01 -14.27 5.71
CA GLN A 156 20.20 -14.05 4.90
C GLN A 156 20.34 -12.54 4.58
N GLY A 157 20.99 -11.81 5.50
CA GLY A 157 21.21 -10.37 5.38
C GLY A 157 22.00 -9.99 4.11
N TYR A 158 21.64 -8.86 3.49
CA TYR A 158 22.28 -8.35 2.27
C TYR A 158 23.59 -7.63 2.60
N GLN A 159 24.72 -8.13 2.10
CA GLN A 159 26.03 -7.47 2.19
C GLN A 159 26.40 -6.91 0.81
N GLY A 160 26.23 -5.60 0.60
CA GLY A 160 26.59 -4.90 -0.63
C GLY A 160 27.04 -3.45 -0.37
N PRO A 161 27.81 -2.82 -1.28
CA PRO A 161 28.64 -1.65 -0.98
C PRO A 161 27.91 -0.28 -1.01
N PHE A 162 26.59 -0.24 -0.86
CA PHE A 162 25.83 1.02 -0.87
C PHE A 162 24.92 1.15 0.36
N VAL A 163 25.06 2.27 1.09
CA VAL A 163 24.23 2.66 2.25
C VAL A 163 23.09 3.54 1.74
N TYR A 164 21.85 3.18 2.02
CA TYR A 164 20.66 3.92 1.59
C TYR A 164 19.77 4.32 2.78
N THR A 165 19.06 5.45 2.68
CA THR A 165 18.00 5.82 3.62
C THR A 165 16.64 5.21 3.21
N ASN A 166 15.66 5.09 4.12
CA ASN A 166 14.39 4.38 3.86
C ASN A 166 13.52 4.97 2.73
N HIS A 167 13.60 6.28 2.48
CA HIS A 167 12.92 6.87 1.33
C HIS A 167 13.61 6.44 0.03
N ASP A 168 14.95 6.42 0.03
CA ASP A 168 15.75 6.03 -1.11
C ASP A 168 15.65 4.53 -1.40
N LEU A 169 15.55 3.64 -0.42
CA LEU A 169 15.39 2.19 -0.67
C LEU A 169 14.02 1.86 -1.26
N TYR A 170 12.96 2.46 -0.71
CA TYR A 170 11.60 2.19 -1.19
C TYR A 170 11.43 2.76 -2.59
N GLU A 171 11.82 4.02 -2.83
CA GLU A 171 11.80 4.62 -4.17
C GLU A 171 12.79 3.96 -5.13
N HIS A 172 13.98 3.52 -4.72
CA HIS A 172 14.95 2.88 -5.62
C HIS A 172 14.56 1.45 -5.97
N LEU A 173 14.06 0.64 -5.03
CA LEU A 173 13.56 -0.72 -5.31
C LEU A 173 12.22 -0.70 -6.04
N TYR A 174 11.28 0.16 -5.65
CA TYR A 174 10.03 0.34 -6.39
C TYR A 174 10.29 0.93 -7.77
N SER A 175 11.09 2.00 -7.92
CA SER A 175 11.35 2.58 -9.23
C SER A 175 12.27 1.72 -10.10
N GLN A 176 13.11 0.82 -9.59
CA GLN A 176 13.83 -0.15 -10.42
C GLN A 176 12.90 -1.26 -10.93
N MET A 177 11.99 -1.74 -10.09
CA MET A 177 10.95 -2.70 -10.50
C MET A 177 9.99 -2.05 -11.51
N TYR A 178 9.56 -0.81 -11.25
CA TYR A 178 8.67 -0.05 -12.11
C TYR A 178 9.37 0.51 -13.36
N ARG A 179 10.65 0.89 -13.36
CA ARG A 179 11.37 1.29 -14.60
C ARG A 179 11.65 0.10 -15.51
N ARG A 180 11.94 -1.07 -14.94
CA ARG A 180 12.12 -2.31 -15.72
C ARG A 180 10.78 -2.86 -16.25
N PHE A 181 9.66 -2.52 -15.61
CA PHE A 181 8.31 -2.85 -16.05
C PHE A 181 7.65 -1.76 -16.93
N ALA A 182 8.04 -0.49 -16.79
CA ALA A 182 7.53 0.63 -17.59
C ALA A 182 8.24 0.75 -18.96
N HIS A 183 9.39 0.09 -19.14
CA HIS A 183 10.02 -0.05 -20.46
C HIS A 183 9.56 -1.29 -21.26
N SER A 184 8.78 -2.21 -20.68
CA SER A 184 8.34 -3.42 -21.39
C SER A 184 7.01 -3.28 -22.14
N HIS A 185 6.45 -2.07 -22.25
CA HIS A 185 5.30 -1.80 -23.13
C HIS A 185 5.60 -0.78 -24.25
N ARG A 186 6.86 -0.71 -24.71
CA ARG A 186 7.09 -0.58 -26.15
C ARG A 186 7.18 -1.98 -26.71
N ARG A 187 6.26 -2.34 -27.60
CA ARG A 187 6.20 -3.64 -28.30
C ARG A 187 7.60 -4.06 -28.77
N PRO A 188 7.92 -5.35 -28.66
CA PRO A 188 8.31 -6.05 -29.87
C PRO A 188 7.52 -7.35 -30.02
N ASP A 189 7.06 -7.56 -31.24
CA ASP A 189 6.83 -8.86 -31.84
C ASP A 189 7.95 -9.85 -31.41
N GLY A 190 7.57 -10.93 -30.72
CA GLY A 190 8.49 -11.93 -30.19
C GLY A 190 7.85 -13.31 -30.30
N SER A 191 8.46 -14.17 -31.12
CA SER A 191 7.99 -15.50 -31.48
C SER A 191 7.89 -16.44 -30.28
N ASP A 192 7.04 -17.48 -30.39
CA ASP A 192 6.68 -18.41 -29.31
C ASP A 192 7.87 -19.10 -28.60
N ALA A 193 9.06 -19.08 -29.21
CA ALA A 193 10.30 -19.59 -28.62
C ALA A 193 10.76 -18.82 -27.36
N ASP A 194 10.47 -17.52 -27.25
CA ASP A 194 10.86 -16.74 -26.08
C ASP A 194 9.84 -16.87 -24.94
N ARG A 195 8.58 -17.17 -25.26
CA ARG A 195 7.55 -17.51 -24.26
C ARG A 195 7.88 -18.82 -23.53
N GLN A 196 8.41 -19.82 -24.25
CA GLN A 196 8.85 -21.10 -23.66
C GLN A 196 10.05 -20.94 -22.71
N LYS A 197 10.96 -20.00 -22.98
CA LYS A 197 12.12 -19.75 -22.10
C LYS A 197 11.71 -19.08 -20.79
N VAL A 198 10.77 -18.13 -20.84
CA VAL A 198 10.26 -17.44 -19.65
C VAL A 198 9.43 -18.39 -18.77
N THR A 199 8.59 -19.24 -19.37
CA THR A 199 7.84 -20.25 -18.61
C THR A 199 8.74 -21.32 -18.01
N ALA A 200 9.79 -21.77 -18.72
CA ALA A 200 10.77 -22.71 -18.18
C ALA A 200 11.55 -22.13 -16.98
N LEU A 201 11.93 -20.85 -17.04
CA LEU A 201 12.63 -20.17 -15.94
C LEU A 201 11.74 -20.05 -14.68
N LEU A 202 10.45 -19.74 -14.87
CA LEU A 202 9.48 -19.65 -13.77
C LEU A 202 9.25 -21.01 -13.10
N ILE A 203 9.18 -22.10 -13.87
CA ILE A 203 9.04 -23.45 -13.34
C ILE A 203 10.26 -23.87 -12.52
N ILE A 204 11.48 -23.55 -12.99
CA ILE A 204 12.71 -23.84 -12.25
C ILE A 204 12.75 -23.09 -10.92
N ILE A 205 12.33 -21.82 -10.89
CA ILE A 205 12.26 -21.04 -9.66
C ILE A 205 11.25 -21.64 -8.67
N ILE A 206 10.08 -22.09 -9.14
CA ILE A 206 9.06 -22.73 -8.29
C ILE A 206 9.56 -24.08 -7.74
N LEU A 207 10.25 -24.89 -8.55
CA LEU A 207 10.78 -26.19 -8.12
C LEU A 207 11.90 -26.06 -7.08
N VAL A 208 12.75 -25.03 -7.20
CA VAL A 208 13.79 -24.73 -6.20
C VAL A 208 13.16 -24.31 -4.86
N PHE A 209 12.01 -23.64 -4.87
CA PHE A 209 11.28 -23.24 -3.68
C PHE A 209 10.49 -24.37 -2.99
N LEU A 210 10.18 -25.47 -3.68
CA LEU A 210 9.48 -26.63 -3.11
C LEU A 210 10.43 -27.67 -2.49
N ALA A 211 11.73 -27.57 -2.74
CA ALA A 211 12.75 -28.51 -2.29
C ALA A 211 13.58 -28.01 -1.07
N MET A 212 13.22 -26.85 -0.50
CA MET A 212 13.78 -26.30 0.75
C MET A 212 12.70 -26.23 1.81
#